data_AF-A0A226EA36-F1
#
_entry.id   AF-A0A226EA36-F1
#
_cell.length_a   1.000
_cell.length_b   1.000
_cell.length_c   1.000
_cell.angle_alpha   90.00
_cell.angle_beta   90.00
_cell.angle_gamma   90.00
#
_symmetry.space_group_name_H-M   'P 1'
#
loop_
_entity.id
_entity.type
_entity.pdbx_description
1 polymer ?
#
loop_
_entity_poly.entity_id
_entity_poly.type
_entity_poly.pdbx_seq_one_letter_code
_entity_poly.pdbx_strand_id
1 'polypeptide(L)'
;MQKSFLSALLLSALCAVTISVPVNENAPKAATPCDPSVCVAPACRCSSQEPPGGLFGPNLPQMVFLTFDDAITITNHPFYEEILFPNGVPRLNPNNAPATATFFISHEYTNYSLVHDLWVRGHDIALHSITHVSDTGYWANLNEAGWAAELAQQREQLARFAQVPIEYIKGMRAPFLQVGGDAMYSALVNGGFLWECSRPTQNQRRPGLWPYTADFESTQDCQIPTCPVEAYPGFWVFPMIDMIGDDVFPCAMLDECTPLPKTQAAMYNLLLRNFNDQYTAGNNRAPFGIFTHAALLVGPDNIPEFGERKRGYIQFLDYLTSLPDVYIVGISQAMEWMKQPTGIADIDTFQPWKEDVNRPRQCIFPRNCRYENSTWERFMSSCYPCPQSYPWLGNPMGTLLQFDE
;
A
#
# COMPACT_ATOMS: atom_id res chain seq x y z
N MET A 1 -72.57 55.59 30.44
CA MET A 1 -73.47 54.61 29.79
C MET A 1 -72.70 53.33 29.56
N GLN A 2 -73.10 52.26 30.25
CA GLN A 2 -72.58 50.90 30.12
C GLN A 2 -72.60 50.41 28.67
N LYS A 3 -71.51 49.79 28.19
CA LYS A 3 -71.59 48.63 27.30
C LYS A 3 -70.43 47.65 27.58
N SER A 4 -70.86 46.43 27.90
CA SER A 4 -70.10 45.18 28.04
C SER A 4 -69.36 44.80 26.76
N PHE A 5 -68.15 44.27 26.88
CA PHE A 5 -67.53 43.43 25.84
C PHE A 5 -67.00 42.13 26.43
N LEU A 6 -67.49 41.04 25.86
CA LEU A 6 -67.12 39.64 26.08
C LEU A 6 -65.93 39.27 25.17
N SER A 7 -65.08 38.36 25.67
CA SER A 7 -64.30 37.34 24.93
C SER A 7 -63.16 37.83 24.01
N ALA A 8 -62.01 37.17 23.86
CA ALA A 8 -61.62 35.78 24.09
C ALA A 8 -60.10 35.68 24.40
N LEU A 9 -59.70 34.71 25.23
CA LEU A 9 -58.31 34.28 25.38
C LEU A 9 -57.84 33.57 24.09
N LEU A 10 -56.78 34.07 23.47
CA LEU A 10 -56.00 33.32 22.49
C LEU A 10 -54.92 32.51 23.22
N LEU A 11 -55.05 31.17 23.22
CA LEU A 11 -53.93 30.26 23.49
C LEU A 11 -53.04 30.23 22.24
N SER A 12 -51.85 30.81 22.30
CA SER A 12 -50.80 30.59 21.30
C SER A 12 -50.09 29.27 21.60
N ALA A 13 -50.42 28.23 20.84
CA ALA A 13 -49.64 26.99 20.80
C ALA A 13 -48.31 27.24 20.06
N LEU A 14 -47.19 27.25 20.79
CA LEU A 14 -45.86 27.16 20.18
C LEU A 14 -45.60 25.70 19.77
N CYS A 15 -45.70 25.41 18.47
CA CYS A 15 -45.08 24.22 17.89
C CYS A 15 -43.58 24.44 17.80
N ALA A 16 -42.81 23.83 18.71
CA ALA A 16 -41.38 23.68 18.55
C ALA A 16 -41.13 22.68 17.41
N VAL A 17 -40.70 23.18 16.25
CA VAL A 17 -40.19 22.33 15.16
C VAL A 17 -38.80 21.88 15.58
N THR A 18 -38.69 20.67 16.13
CA THR A 18 -37.40 19.99 16.29
C THR A 18 -36.93 19.56 14.90
N ILE A 19 -35.97 20.30 14.34
CA ILE A 19 -35.24 19.87 13.16
C ILE A 19 -34.31 18.74 13.63
N SER A 20 -34.75 17.49 13.49
CA SER A 20 -33.87 16.33 13.61
C SER A 20 -32.97 16.31 12.38
N VAL A 21 -31.72 16.78 12.53
CA VAL A 21 -30.66 16.52 11.56
C VAL A 21 -30.46 14.99 11.55
N PRO A 22 -30.59 14.30 10.41
CA PRO A 22 -30.29 12.88 10.36
C PRO A 22 -28.80 12.71 10.64
N VAL A 23 -28.47 12.08 11.76
CA VAL A 23 -27.10 11.61 12.02
C VAL A 23 -26.82 10.54 10.98
N ASN A 24 -25.83 10.77 10.12
CA ASN A 24 -25.34 9.74 9.23
C ASN A 24 -24.74 8.61 10.09
N GLU A 25 -25.44 7.48 10.22
CA GLU A 25 -24.98 6.33 11.03
C GLU A 25 -23.65 5.74 10.52
N ASN A 26 -23.21 6.14 9.32
CA ASN A 26 -21.97 5.70 8.68
C ASN A 26 -20.79 6.69 8.80
N ALA A 27 -20.90 7.78 9.58
CA ALA A 27 -19.73 8.60 9.86
C ALA A 27 -18.74 7.81 10.76
N PRO A 28 -17.43 7.81 10.45
CA PRO A 28 -16.44 7.17 11.32
C PRO A 28 -16.53 7.79 12.72
N LYS A 29 -16.42 6.94 13.74
CA LYS A 29 -16.47 7.34 15.15
C LYS A 29 -15.06 7.27 15.71
N ALA A 30 -14.73 8.09 16.69
CA ALA A 30 -13.47 7.96 17.43
C ALA A 30 -13.25 6.49 17.84
N ALA A 31 -12.07 5.95 17.50
CA ALA A 31 -11.74 4.58 17.78
C ALA A 31 -11.55 4.39 19.28
N THR A 32 -12.11 3.31 19.83
CA THR A 32 -11.93 2.96 21.26
C THR A 32 -10.76 2.00 21.41
N PRO A 33 -10.17 1.87 22.62
CA PRO A 33 -9.20 0.81 22.91
C PRO A 33 -9.71 -0.56 22.46
N CYS A 34 -8.82 -1.40 21.94
CA CYS A 34 -9.24 -2.68 21.37
C CYS A 34 -9.86 -3.61 22.40
N ASP A 35 -10.99 -4.23 22.04
CA ASP A 35 -11.56 -5.36 22.77
C ASP A 35 -11.30 -6.67 21.98
N PRO A 36 -10.33 -7.50 22.41
CA PRO A 36 -10.01 -8.76 21.72
C PRO A 36 -11.15 -9.79 21.71
N SER A 37 -12.18 -9.64 22.55
CA SER A 37 -13.35 -10.53 22.55
C SER A 37 -14.32 -10.24 21.41
N VAL A 38 -14.30 -9.00 20.88
CA VAL A 38 -15.13 -8.56 19.75
C VAL A 38 -14.31 -8.51 18.46
N CYS A 39 -13.05 -8.10 18.55
CA CYS A 39 -12.15 -8.01 17.42
C CYS A 39 -11.57 -9.37 17.03
N VAL A 40 -12.31 -10.12 16.21
CA VAL A 40 -11.96 -11.49 15.83
C VAL A 40 -11.73 -11.64 14.32
N ALA A 41 -10.75 -12.47 13.97
CA ALA A 41 -10.49 -12.85 12.59
C ALA A 41 -11.71 -13.59 11.98
N PRO A 42 -11.97 -13.47 10.67
CA PRO A 42 -11.16 -12.76 9.66
C PRO A 42 -11.46 -11.25 9.55
N ALA A 43 -12.48 -10.75 10.26
CA ALA A 43 -12.98 -9.40 10.04
C ALA A 43 -12.15 -8.32 10.74
N CYS A 44 -11.61 -8.62 11.93
CA CYS A 44 -10.93 -7.64 12.76
C CYS A 44 -9.67 -8.22 13.38
N ARG A 45 -8.67 -7.36 13.58
CA ARG A 45 -7.49 -7.68 14.38
C ARG A 45 -6.93 -6.43 15.08
N CYS A 46 -6.74 -6.50 16.39
CA CYS A 46 -6.08 -5.42 17.15
C CYS A 46 -4.62 -5.22 16.71
N SER A 47 -4.12 -3.97 16.78
CA SER A 47 -2.68 -3.69 16.71
C SER A 47 -1.95 -4.41 17.83
N SER A 48 -1.07 -5.34 17.49
CA SER A 48 -0.36 -6.17 18.46
C SER A 48 0.94 -6.73 17.90
N GLN A 49 1.93 -6.90 18.77
CA GLN A 49 3.17 -7.63 18.47
C GLN A 49 2.99 -9.14 18.64
N GLU A 50 1.83 -9.64 19.06
CA GLU A 50 1.55 -11.07 19.14
C GLU A 50 1.17 -11.63 17.76
N PRO A 51 1.75 -12.74 17.29
CA PRO A 51 1.42 -13.31 15.99
C PRO A 51 -0.05 -13.78 15.86
N PRO A 52 -0.66 -13.71 14.66
CA PRO A 52 -2.03 -14.18 14.44
C PRO A 52 -2.22 -15.69 14.65
N GLY A 53 -3.45 -16.08 15.01
CA GLY A 53 -3.86 -17.49 15.04
C GLY A 53 -3.26 -18.33 16.17
N GLY A 54 -2.60 -17.71 17.16
CA GLY A 54 -1.91 -18.45 18.23
C GLY A 54 -0.70 -19.25 17.74
N LEU A 55 -0.18 -18.93 16.55
CA LEU A 55 1.03 -19.51 16.00
C LEU A 55 2.26 -18.91 16.67
N PHE A 56 3.34 -19.67 16.82
CA PHE A 56 4.57 -19.16 17.41
C PHE A 56 5.80 -19.90 16.90
N GLY A 57 6.93 -19.20 16.87
CA GLY A 57 8.24 -19.77 16.57
C GLY A 57 8.27 -20.49 15.21
N PRO A 58 8.76 -21.75 15.15
CA PRO A 58 9.00 -22.45 13.88
C PRO A 58 7.71 -22.83 13.12
N ASN A 59 6.54 -22.79 13.76
CA ASN A 59 5.26 -23.11 13.09
C ASN A 59 4.69 -21.92 12.30
N LEU A 60 5.29 -20.74 12.43
CA LEU A 60 4.81 -19.48 11.85
C LEU A 60 5.64 -19.14 10.60
N PRO A 61 5.06 -19.00 9.40
CA PRO A 61 5.81 -18.55 8.24
C PRO A 61 6.36 -17.14 8.43
N GLN A 62 7.61 -16.93 8.05
CA GLN A 62 8.17 -15.59 7.95
C GLN A 62 7.79 -15.00 6.59
N MET A 63 6.90 -14.01 6.59
CA MET A 63 6.58 -13.25 5.39
C MET A 63 7.64 -12.19 5.13
N VAL A 64 8.01 -12.01 3.85
CA VAL A 64 8.86 -10.92 3.38
C VAL A 64 8.12 -10.15 2.30
N PHE A 65 8.02 -8.82 2.47
CA PHE A 65 7.41 -7.94 1.47
C PHE A 65 8.51 -7.27 0.67
N LEU A 66 8.56 -7.54 -0.64
CA LEU A 66 9.35 -6.74 -1.56
C LEU A 66 8.42 -5.69 -2.16
N THR A 67 8.71 -4.41 -1.96
CA THR A 67 7.91 -3.34 -2.55
C THR A 67 8.74 -2.36 -3.33
N PHE A 68 8.17 -1.90 -4.45
CA PHE A 68 8.77 -0.88 -5.30
C PHE A 68 7.77 0.25 -5.50
N ASP A 69 8.21 1.45 -5.17
CA ASP A 69 7.39 2.65 -5.27
C ASP A 69 7.72 3.37 -6.59
N ASP A 70 6.79 4.25 -7.00
CA ASP A 70 6.82 5.08 -8.20
C ASP A 70 6.52 4.39 -9.55
N ALA A 71 6.77 5.15 -10.61
CA ALA A 71 6.39 4.81 -11.97
C ALA A 71 7.09 3.54 -12.48
N ILE A 72 6.32 2.69 -13.17
CA ILE A 72 6.87 1.56 -13.91
C ILE A 72 7.29 2.04 -15.29
N THR A 73 8.56 1.84 -15.63
CA THR A 73 9.17 2.37 -16.86
C THR A 73 9.97 1.30 -17.58
N ILE A 74 10.36 1.59 -18.82
CA ILE A 74 11.27 0.72 -19.58
C ILE A 74 12.66 0.59 -18.96
N THR A 75 13.02 1.47 -18.03
CA THR A 75 14.33 1.48 -17.37
C THR A 75 14.37 0.58 -16.15
N ASN A 76 13.29 0.53 -15.36
CA ASN A 76 13.25 -0.28 -14.14
C ASN A 76 12.63 -1.68 -14.35
N HIS A 77 11.78 -1.87 -15.35
CA HIS A 77 11.13 -3.15 -15.61
C HIS A 77 12.11 -4.32 -15.84
N PRO A 78 13.21 -4.18 -16.63
CA PRO A 78 14.20 -5.25 -16.77
C PRO A 78 14.85 -5.68 -15.46
N PHE A 79 15.01 -4.76 -14.50
CA PHE A 79 15.52 -5.09 -13.18
C PHE A 79 14.51 -5.95 -12.41
N TYR A 80 13.20 -5.63 -12.47
CA TYR A 80 12.17 -6.47 -11.85
C TYR A 80 12.15 -7.88 -12.44
N GLU A 81 12.32 -8.01 -13.77
CA GLU A 81 12.46 -9.32 -14.41
C GLU A 81 13.69 -10.08 -13.90
N GLU A 82 14.84 -9.42 -13.75
CA GLU A 82 16.07 -10.03 -13.25
C GLU A 82 15.91 -10.62 -11.83
N ILE A 83 15.24 -9.89 -10.92
CA ILE A 83 15.13 -10.30 -9.52
C ILE A 83 13.98 -11.29 -9.24
N LEU A 84 12.88 -11.20 -9.99
CA LEU A 84 11.67 -12.02 -9.79
C LEU A 84 11.60 -13.20 -10.76
N PHE A 85 12.23 -13.11 -11.93
CA PHE A 85 12.30 -14.16 -12.95
C PHE A 85 13.75 -14.44 -13.38
N PRO A 86 14.65 -14.83 -12.45
CA PRO A 86 16.04 -15.10 -12.80
C PRO A 86 16.13 -16.16 -13.92
N ASN A 87 16.84 -15.82 -15.00
CA ASN A 87 16.94 -16.64 -16.22
C ASN A 87 15.59 -16.94 -16.90
N GLY A 88 14.58 -16.08 -16.73
CA GLY A 88 13.25 -16.22 -17.32
C GLY A 88 12.35 -17.23 -16.60
N VAL A 89 12.72 -17.71 -15.41
CA VAL A 89 11.94 -18.64 -14.59
C VAL A 89 11.51 -17.95 -13.30
N PRO A 90 10.24 -18.08 -12.85
CA PRO A 90 9.81 -17.46 -11.61
C PRO A 90 10.66 -17.89 -10.42
N ARG A 91 11.08 -16.94 -9.59
CA ARG A 91 11.61 -17.22 -8.26
C ARG A 91 10.49 -17.88 -7.45
N LEU A 92 10.77 -19.01 -6.79
CA LEU A 92 9.75 -19.79 -6.08
C LEU A 92 9.89 -19.67 -4.56
N ASN A 93 8.76 -19.65 -3.89
CA ASN A 93 8.63 -19.89 -2.45
C ASN A 93 8.66 -21.41 -2.14
N PRO A 94 8.85 -21.82 -0.87
CA PRO A 94 8.91 -23.24 -0.48
C PRO A 94 7.69 -24.07 -0.89
N ASN A 95 6.51 -23.45 -1.02
CA ASN A 95 5.28 -24.09 -1.47
C ASN A 95 5.17 -24.24 -3.00
N ASN A 96 6.27 -24.05 -3.74
CA ASN A 96 6.37 -24.03 -5.20
C ASN A 96 5.52 -22.95 -5.90
N ALA A 97 5.00 -21.95 -5.19
CA ALA A 97 4.34 -20.81 -5.80
C ALA A 97 5.36 -19.71 -6.17
N PRO A 98 5.13 -18.92 -7.22
CA PRO A 98 5.95 -17.75 -7.52
C PRO A 98 6.03 -16.75 -6.36
N ALA A 99 7.23 -16.23 -6.11
CA ALA A 99 7.45 -15.09 -5.23
C ALA A 99 6.73 -13.87 -5.79
N THR A 100 6.09 -13.10 -4.91
CA THR A 100 5.23 -11.98 -5.29
C THR A 100 5.76 -10.69 -4.67
N ALA A 101 6.00 -9.66 -5.49
CA ALA A 101 6.28 -8.30 -5.04
C ALA A 101 5.01 -7.43 -5.10
N THR A 102 5.03 -6.31 -4.39
CA THR A 102 3.97 -5.28 -4.44
C THR A 102 4.51 -4.02 -5.09
N PHE A 103 3.86 -3.51 -6.13
CA PHE A 103 4.25 -2.28 -6.81
C PHE A 103 3.29 -1.14 -6.44
N PHE A 104 3.79 -0.09 -5.80
CA PHE A 104 3.04 1.12 -5.48
C PHE A 104 3.24 2.15 -6.58
N ILE A 105 2.27 2.23 -7.49
CA ILE A 105 2.46 2.90 -8.78
C ILE A 105 1.96 4.33 -8.70
N SER A 106 2.81 5.30 -9.04
CA SER A 106 2.41 6.69 -9.32
C SER A 106 2.05 6.85 -10.80
N HIS A 107 1.15 7.78 -11.14
CA HIS A 107 0.66 7.91 -12.51
C HIS A 107 1.70 8.46 -13.49
N GLU A 108 2.39 9.54 -13.10
CA GLU A 108 3.23 10.29 -14.04
C GLU A 108 4.34 9.41 -14.61
N TYR A 109 4.51 9.42 -15.95
CA TYR A 109 5.47 8.59 -16.71
C TYR A 109 5.32 7.06 -16.60
N THR A 110 4.25 6.54 -15.98
CA THR A 110 4.00 5.10 -15.92
C THR A 110 3.67 4.51 -17.30
N ASN A 111 4.32 3.40 -17.61
CA ASN A 111 3.98 2.51 -18.71
C ASN A 111 2.97 1.45 -18.23
N TYR A 112 1.68 1.70 -18.45
CA TYR A 112 0.62 0.81 -18.00
C TYR A 112 0.63 -0.57 -18.68
N SER A 113 1.27 -0.73 -19.84
CA SER A 113 1.47 -2.04 -20.45
C SER A 113 2.43 -2.91 -19.65
N LEU A 114 3.47 -2.31 -19.07
CA LEU A 114 4.40 -3.00 -18.17
C LEU A 114 3.75 -3.25 -16.79
N VAL A 115 2.84 -2.38 -16.35
CA VAL A 115 2.01 -2.64 -15.16
C VAL A 115 1.13 -3.87 -15.37
N HIS A 116 0.46 -3.97 -16.52
CA HIS A 116 -0.34 -5.14 -16.88
C HIS A 116 0.52 -6.41 -16.86
N ASP A 117 1.71 -6.35 -17.46
CA ASP A 117 2.64 -7.47 -17.50
C ASP A 117 3.04 -7.94 -16.09
N LEU A 118 3.42 -7.03 -15.18
CA LEU A 118 3.71 -7.38 -13.78
C LEU A 118 2.51 -8.04 -13.10
N TRP A 119 1.31 -7.51 -13.29
CA TRP A 119 0.09 -8.09 -12.74
C TRP A 119 -0.22 -9.48 -13.31
N VAL A 120 -0.13 -9.69 -14.62
CA VAL A 120 -0.38 -11.01 -15.23
C VAL A 120 0.57 -12.07 -14.68
N ARG A 121 1.81 -11.69 -14.35
CA ARG A 121 2.81 -12.59 -13.76
C ARG A 121 2.65 -12.83 -12.25
N GLY A 122 1.54 -12.40 -11.66
CA GLY A 122 1.17 -12.72 -10.28
C GLY A 122 1.44 -11.61 -9.27
N HIS A 123 2.12 -10.52 -9.65
CA HIS A 123 2.47 -9.45 -8.71
C HIS A 123 1.26 -8.65 -8.24
N ASP A 124 1.40 -8.06 -7.05
CA ASP A 124 0.40 -7.21 -6.43
C ASP A 124 0.56 -5.77 -6.92
N ILE A 125 -0.54 -5.15 -7.34
CA ILE A 125 -0.54 -3.79 -7.89
C ILE A 125 -1.33 -2.88 -6.95
N ALA A 126 -0.64 -1.88 -6.42
CA ALA A 126 -1.16 -0.90 -5.48
C ALA A 126 -0.87 0.52 -5.96
N LEU A 127 -1.46 1.50 -5.28
CA LEU A 127 -1.50 2.89 -5.74
C LEU A 127 -0.56 3.80 -4.96
N HIS A 128 0.00 4.79 -5.65
CA HIS A 128 0.91 5.79 -5.11
C HIS A 128 0.61 7.21 -5.64
N SER A 129 -0.68 7.52 -5.75
CA SER A 129 -1.28 8.79 -6.21
C SER A 129 -1.11 9.12 -7.70
N ILE A 130 -1.97 10.01 -8.20
CA ILE A 130 -1.85 10.54 -9.56
C ILE A 130 -0.66 11.49 -9.62
N THR A 131 -0.56 12.45 -8.70
CA THR A 131 0.34 13.57 -8.90
C THR A 131 1.74 13.37 -8.33
N HIS A 132 1.86 12.57 -7.26
CA HIS A 132 3.07 12.46 -6.47
C HIS A 132 3.73 13.84 -6.17
N VAL A 133 2.91 14.86 -5.92
CA VAL A 133 3.35 16.23 -5.58
C VAL A 133 4.43 16.22 -4.52
N SER A 134 5.59 16.80 -4.82
CA SER A 134 6.79 16.86 -3.97
C SER A 134 6.67 17.84 -2.79
N ASP A 135 5.54 17.83 -2.09
CA ASP A 135 5.27 18.67 -0.92
C ASP A 135 4.52 17.86 0.13
N THR A 136 5.17 17.54 1.25
CA THR A 136 4.52 16.83 2.36
C THR A 136 3.41 17.67 3.01
N GLY A 137 3.49 19.00 2.94
CA GLY A 137 2.41 19.89 3.36
C GLY A 137 1.14 19.72 2.54
N TYR A 138 1.25 19.40 1.24
CA TYR A 138 0.11 19.07 0.41
C TYR A 138 -0.62 17.84 0.96
N TRP A 139 0.10 16.72 1.09
CA TRP A 139 -0.46 15.44 1.55
C TRP A 139 -1.03 15.51 2.97
N ALA A 140 -0.33 16.18 3.90
CA ALA A 140 -0.75 16.32 5.28
C ALA A 140 -2.07 17.12 5.44
N ASN A 141 -2.38 18.02 4.49
CA ASN A 141 -3.52 18.95 4.57
C ASN A 141 -4.65 18.62 3.58
N LEU A 142 -4.53 17.56 2.78
CA LEU A 142 -5.62 17.12 1.91
C LEU A 142 -6.84 16.72 2.75
N ASN A 143 -8.00 17.24 2.36
CA ASN A 143 -9.28 16.72 2.85
C ASN A 143 -9.64 15.41 2.16
N GLU A 144 -10.75 14.78 2.58
CA GLU A 144 -11.21 13.51 2.02
C GLU A 144 -11.38 13.57 0.48
N ALA A 145 -11.96 14.65 -0.04
CA ALA A 145 -12.14 14.82 -1.48
C ALA A 145 -10.81 14.90 -2.24
N GLY A 146 -9.80 15.54 -1.66
CA GLY A 146 -8.44 15.61 -2.20
C GLY A 146 -7.77 14.23 -2.25
N TRP A 147 -7.84 13.48 -1.15
CA TRP A 147 -7.35 12.09 -1.12
C TRP A 147 -8.10 11.18 -2.10
N ALA A 148 -9.42 11.34 -2.21
CA ALA A 148 -10.22 10.60 -3.18
C ALA A 148 -9.84 10.94 -4.63
N ALA A 149 -9.56 12.22 -4.92
CA ALA A 149 -9.08 12.65 -6.22
C ALA A 149 -7.72 12.06 -6.58
N GLU A 150 -6.83 11.91 -5.59
CA GLU A 150 -5.49 11.34 -5.81
C GLU A 150 -5.48 9.82 -5.91
N LEU A 151 -6.34 9.11 -5.17
CA LEU A 151 -6.23 7.65 -5.03
C LEU A 151 -7.43 6.90 -5.59
N ALA A 152 -8.65 7.28 -5.24
CA ALA A 152 -9.83 6.61 -5.77
C ALA A 152 -9.94 6.80 -7.29
N GLN A 153 -9.65 8.01 -7.80
CA GLN A 153 -9.59 8.23 -9.24
C GLN A 153 -8.40 7.53 -9.90
N GLN A 154 -7.25 7.42 -9.22
CA GLN A 154 -6.13 6.64 -9.73
C GLN A 154 -6.48 5.16 -9.84
N ARG A 155 -7.30 4.64 -8.93
CA ARG A 155 -7.74 3.24 -8.96
C ARG A 155 -8.47 2.92 -10.25
N GLU A 156 -9.42 3.77 -10.63
CA GLU A 156 -10.14 3.65 -11.90
C GLU A 156 -9.21 3.85 -13.09
N GLN A 157 -8.29 4.83 -13.00
CA GLN A 157 -7.33 5.15 -14.05
C GLN A 157 -6.41 3.96 -14.35
N LEU A 158 -5.82 3.36 -13.31
CA LEU A 158 -4.96 2.19 -13.44
C LEU A 158 -5.75 0.99 -13.96
N ALA A 159 -6.95 0.74 -13.43
CA ALA A 159 -7.79 -0.35 -13.90
C ALA A 159 -8.05 -0.24 -15.42
N ARG A 160 -8.34 0.97 -15.90
CA ARG A 160 -8.60 1.23 -17.31
C ARG A 160 -7.34 1.10 -18.17
N PHE A 161 -6.28 1.83 -17.84
CA PHE A 161 -5.12 1.95 -18.73
C PHE A 161 -4.18 0.74 -18.65
N ALA A 162 -4.10 0.05 -17.50
CA ALA A 162 -3.39 -1.22 -17.40
C ALA A 162 -4.28 -2.43 -17.70
N GLN A 163 -5.59 -2.26 -17.91
CA GLN A 163 -6.53 -3.39 -18.05
C GLN A 163 -6.39 -4.42 -16.90
N VAL A 164 -6.17 -3.92 -15.68
CA VAL A 164 -6.18 -4.70 -14.45
C VAL A 164 -7.59 -4.61 -13.87
N PRO A 165 -8.28 -5.72 -13.61
CA PRO A 165 -9.60 -5.66 -13.00
C PRO A 165 -9.54 -4.96 -11.64
N ILE A 166 -10.50 -4.06 -11.40
CA ILE A 166 -10.45 -3.11 -10.27
C ILE A 166 -10.44 -3.80 -8.90
N GLU A 167 -10.96 -5.03 -8.82
CA GLU A 167 -10.94 -5.89 -7.63
C GLU A 167 -9.54 -6.36 -7.23
N TYR A 168 -8.56 -6.32 -8.13
CA TYR A 168 -7.15 -6.61 -7.81
C TYR A 168 -6.41 -5.41 -7.24
N ILE A 169 -6.92 -4.19 -7.44
CA ILE A 169 -6.29 -2.95 -6.97
C ILE A 169 -6.86 -2.64 -5.59
N LYS A 170 -6.21 -3.17 -4.55
CA LYS A 170 -6.76 -3.23 -3.18
C LYS A 170 -6.11 -2.26 -2.19
N GLY A 171 -4.91 -1.78 -2.49
CA GLY A 171 -4.14 -1.01 -1.52
C GLY A 171 -3.39 0.18 -2.09
N MET A 172 -2.80 0.93 -1.18
CA MET A 172 -2.02 2.12 -1.48
C MET A 172 -0.88 2.33 -0.48
N ARG A 173 0.04 3.20 -0.88
CA ARG A 173 1.02 3.85 -0.01
C ARG A 173 0.95 5.36 -0.25
N ALA A 174 0.93 6.16 0.79
CA ALA A 174 0.96 7.61 0.67
C ALA A 174 2.33 8.09 0.14
N PRO A 175 2.38 9.02 -0.84
CA PRO A 175 3.62 9.68 -1.25
C PRO A 175 4.40 10.25 -0.07
N PHE A 176 5.73 10.05 -0.09
CA PHE A 176 6.64 10.46 0.99
C PHE A 176 6.27 9.90 2.37
N LEU A 177 5.47 8.82 2.42
CA LEU A 177 4.92 8.23 3.63
C LEU A 177 4.07 9.21 4.47
N GLN A 178 3.66 10.34 3.87
CA GLN A 178 2.89 11.37 4.55
C GLN A 178 1.41 11.00 4.57
N VAL A 179 1.00 10.32 5.64
CA VAL A 179 -0.41 10.00 5.88
C VAL A 179 -1.25 11.25 6.16
N GLY A 180 -2.52 11.21 5.74
CA GLY A 180 -3.49 12.30 5.89
C GLY A 180 -4.57 12.05 6.95
N GLY A 181 -4.27 11.27 7.98
CA GLY A 181 -5.19 10.94 9.07
C GLY A 181 -6.53 10.35 8.61
N ASP A 182 -7.60 10.73 9.30
CA ASP A 182 -8.96 10.26 9.04
C ASP A 182 -9.49 10.70 7.67
N ALA A 183 -9.07 11.85 7.16
CA ALA A 183 -9.44 12.29 5.82
C ALA A 183 -8.93 11.32 4.74
N MET A 184 -7.70 10.82 4.88
CA MET A 184 -7.17 9.78 4.00
C MET A 184 -7.95 8.48 4.16
N TYR A 185 -8.12 7.98 5.38
CA TYR A 185 -8.77 6.68 5.61
C TYR A 185 -10.22 6.66 5.16
N SER A 186 -10.98 7.74 5.37
CA SER A 186 -12.34 7.93 4.84
C SER A 186 -12.36 7.82 3.32
N ALA A 187 -11.44 8.51 2.63
CA ALA A 187 -11.35 8.45 1.17
C ALA A 187 -10.99 7.05 0.66
N LEU A 188 -10.15 6.31 1.39
CA LEU A 188 -9.75 4.95 1.04
C LEU A 188 -10.91 3.96 1.19
N VAL A 189 -11.60 3.97 2.32
CA VAL A 189 -12.76 3.09 2.54
C VAL A 189 -13.87 3.39 1.54
N ASN A 190 -14.19 4.67 1.32
CA ASN A 190 -15.20 5.10 0.34
C ASN A 190 -14.78 4.80 -1.11
N GLY A 191 -13.47 4.83 -1.40
CA GLY A 191 -12.86 4.43 -2.66
C GLY A 191 -12.74 2.90 -2.84
N GLY A 192 -13.17 2.11 -1.86
CA GLY A 192 -13.20 0.65 -1.88
C GLY A 192 -11.83 -0.02 -1.72
N PHE A 193 -10.85 0.67 -1.14
CA PHE A 193 -9.57 0.08 -0.75
C PHE A 193 -9.75 -0.80 0.49
N LEU A 194 -8.86 -1.78 0.64
CA LEU A 194 -8.90 -2.75 1.72
C LEU A 194 -7.72 -2.60 2.68
N TRP A 195 -6.62 -2.01 2.23
CA TRP A 195 -5.42 -1.88 3.04
C TRP A 195 -4.54 -0.69 2.65
N GLU A 196 -3.72 -0.22 3.58
CA GLU A 196 -2.64 0.74 3.34
C GLU A 196 -1.31 0.29 3.97
N CYS A 197 -0.19 0.75 3.41
CA CYS A 197 1.16 0.44 3.92
C CYS A 197 2.05 1.69 3.88
N SER A 198 1.73 2.71 4.68
CA SER A 198 2.42 4.02 4.65
C SER A 198 2.99 4.41 6.01
N ARG A 199 2.64 3.69 7.08
CA ARG A 199 2.94 4.11 8.46
C ARG A 199 4.16 3.38 9.00
N PRO A 200 5.32 4.07 9.17
CA PRO A 200 6.47 3.49 9.85
C PRO A 200 6.22 3.27 11.35
N THR A 201 7.00 2.36 11.94
CA THR A 201 7.04 2.11 13.38
C THR A 201 8.49 1.93 13.83
N GLN A 202 8.90 2.76 14.78
CA GLN A 202 10.21 2.69 15.43
C GLN A 202 10.12 2.00 16.79
N ASN A 203 9.02 2.24 17.52
CA ASN A 203 8.85 1.74 18.88
C ASN A 203 8.47 0.25 18.92
N GLN A 204 7.79 -0.24 17.88
CA GLN A 204 7.34 -1.63 17.78
C GLN A 204 8.11 -2.40 16.70
N ARG A 205 9.44 -2.23 16.69
CA ARG A 205 10.35 -2.86 15.72
C ARG A 205 10.82 -4.25 16.15
N ARG A 206 11.05 -4.44 17.45
CA ARG A 206 11.57 -5.69 18.04
C ARG A 206 10.98 -5.93 19.44
N PRO A 207 9.98 -6.82 19.60
CA PRO A 207 9.31 -7.59 18.55
C PRO A 207 8.58 -6.68 17.53
N GLY A 208 8.44 -7.11 16.28
CA GLY A 208 7.76 -6.34 15.25
C GLY A 208 6.23 -6.20 15.43
N LEU A 209 5.64 -5.09 15.01
CA LEU A 209 4.19 -4.94 14.96
C LEU A 209 3.59 -5.76 13.80
N TRP A 210 2.62 -6.62 14.09
CA TRP A 210 1.87 -7.31 13.03
C TRP A 210 0.83 -6.39 12.39
N PRO A 211 0.45 -6.65 11.12
CA PRO A 211 -0.69 -6.00 10.51
C PRO A 211 -1.97 -6.15 11.36
N TYR A 212 -2.82 -5.14 11.29
CA TYR A 212 -4.01 -5.01 12.11
C TYR A 212 -5.10 -4.27 11.32
N THR A 213 -6.31 -4.26 11.84
CA THR A 213 -7.41 -3.50 11.26
C THR A 213 -7.68 -2.22 12.06
N ALA A 214 -8.12 -1.18 11.38
CA ALA A 214 -8.44 0.12 11.96
C ALA A 214 -9.82 0.16 12.65
N ASP A 215 -10.36 -0.97 13.10
CA ASP A 215 -11.62 -1.05 13.85
C ASP A 215 -11.53 -0.39 15.24
N PHE A 216 -10.33 -0.39 15.83
CA PHE A 216 -10.05 0.08 17.18
C PHE A 216 -8.82 0.98 17.20
N GLU A 217 -8.63 1.68 18.32
CA GLU A 217 -7.50 2.58 18.54
C GLU A 217 -6.19 1.83 18.36
N SER A 218 -5.35 2.34 17.45
CA SER A 218 -4.05 1.76 17.14
C SER A 218 -3.03 2.10 18.22
N THR A 219 -2.25 1.11 18.63
CA THR A 219 -1.07 1.32 19.50
C THR A 219 0.17 1.75 18.73
N GLN A 220 0.12 1.78 17.39
CA GLN A 220 1.25 2.13 16.55
C GLN A 220 1.65 3.59 16.76
N ASP A 221 2.94 3.81 16.95
CA ASP A 221 3.54 5.14 17.02
C ASP A 221 3.27 5.94 15.74
N CYS A 222 3.00 7.24 15.92
CA CYS A 222 2.73 8.16 14.81
C CYS A 222 4.00 8.93 14.45
N GLN A 223 4.91 8.27 13.72
CA GLN A 223 6.20 8.84 13.34
C GLN A 223 6.06 10.04 12.38
N ILE A 224 5.08 9.97 11.47
CA ILE A 224 4.77 11.04 10.50
C ILE A 224 3.30 11.46 10.72
N PRO A 225 3.03 12.52 11.51
CA PRO A 225 1.67 13.00 11.72
C PRO A 225 1.10 13.62 10.44
N THR A 226 -0.20 13.53 10.17
CA THR A 226 -1.29 13.14 11.08
C THR A 226 -1.73 11.68 10.88
N CYS A 227 -1.82 10.90 11.95
CA CYS A 227 -2.34 9.52 11.91
C CYS A 227 -3.85 9.48 12.22
N PRO A 228 -4.59 8.48 11.72
CA PRO A 228 -6.03 8.37 11.97
C PRO A 228 -6.33 8.04 13.44
N VAL A 229 -7.44 8.58 13.95
CA VAL A 229 -7.94 8.32 15.31
C VAL A 229 -9.38 7.81 15.34
N GLU A 230 -10.04 7.74 14.18
CA GLU A 230 -11.37 7.17 14.02
C GLU A 230 -11.33 5.69 13.61
N ALA A 231 -12.45 5.00 13.80
CA ALA A 231 -12.63 3.60 13.48
C ALA A 231 -13.06 3.42 12.01
N TYR A 232 -12.32 2.58 11.31
CA TYR A 232 -12.56 2.15 9.93
C TYR A 232 -12.66 0.61 9.89
N PRO A 233 -13.83 0.04 10.21
CA PRO A 233 -13.99 -1.39 10.39
C PRO A 233 -13.53 -2.22 9.18
N GLY A 234 -12.67 -3.21 9.42
CA GLY A 234 -12.15 -4.11 8.39
C GLY A 234 -11.11 -3.51 7.44
N PHE A 235 -10.73 -2.24 7.60
CA PHE A 235 -9.65 -1.61 6.82
C PHE A 235 -8.30 -1.97 7.43
N TRP A 236 -7.40 -2.57 6.66
CA TRP A 236 -6.13 -3.09 7.16
C TRP A 236 -5.00 -2.07 7.09
N VAL A 237 -4.19 -2.05 8.14
CA VAL A 237 -2.91 -1.34 8.19
C VAL A 237 -1.79 -2.35 8.15
N PHE A 238 -0.86 -2.18 7.22
CA PHE A 238 0.38 -2.91 7.12
C PHE A 238 1.53 -2.01 7.58
N PRO A 239 1.98 -2.13 8.84
CA PRO A 239 3.03 -1.28 9.38
C PRO A 239 4.33 -1.46 8.60
N MET A 240 5.02 -0.36 8.37
CA MET A 240 6.38 -0.38 7.85
C MET A 240 7.32 -0.50 9.06
N ILE A 241 7.79 -1.70 9.36
CA ILE A 241 8.74 -1.89 10.44
C ILE A 241 10.10 -1.35 9.99
N ASP A 242 10.56 -0.28 10.65
CA ASP A 242 11.82 0.37 10.27
C ASP A 242 13.00 -0.61 10.32
N MET A 243 13.92 -0.48 9.37
CA MET A 243 15.24 -1.07 9.46
C MET A 243 16.15 -0.20 10.33
N ILE A 244 17.29 -0.75 10.77
CA ILE A 244 18.38 0.01 11.40
C ILE A 244 19.57 0.07 10.45
N GLY A 245 19.94 1.31 10.09
CA GLY A 245 21.09 1.67 9.28
C GLY A 245 22.43 1.36 9.95
N ASP A 246 23.55 1.53 9.23
CA ASP A 246 24.90 1.34 9.79
C ASP A 246 25.24 2.42 10.83
N ASP A 247 24.59 3.58 10.73
CA ASP A 247 24.65 4.67 11.69
C ASP A 247 23.76 4.46 12.92
N VAL A 248 23.06 3.32 13.01
CA VAL A 248 22.15 2.94 14.09
C VAL A 248 20.85 3.77 14.10
N PHE A 249 20.59 4.57 13.07
CA PHE A 249 19.32 5.29 12.93
C PHE A 249 18.26 4.41 12.24
N PRO A 250 16.98 4.58 12.62
CA PRO A 250 15.88 3.92 11.95
C PRO A 250 15.64 4.50 10.55
N CYS A 251 15.25 3.63 9.62
CA CYS A 251 14.90 3.97 8.24
C CYS A 251 13.71 3.13 7.79
N ALA A 252 12.65 3.78 7.35
CA ALA A 252 11.45 3.09 6.84
C ALA A 252 11.72 2.51 5.45
N MET A 253 12.39 3.27 4.58
CA MET A 253 12.77 2.86 3.24
C MET A 253 14.25 2.44 3.21
N LEU A 254 14.58 1.41 2.43
CA LEU A 254 15.95 0.91 2.29
C LEU A 254 16.92 1.98 1.77
N ASP A 255 16.43 2.85 0.89
CA ASP A 255 17.18 3.97 0.32
C ASP A 255 17.33 5.18 1.25
N GLU A 256 16.68 5.15 2.42
CA GLU A 256 16.87 6.13 3.49
C GLU A 256 17.81 5.61 4.59
N CYS A 257 18.22 4.35 4.53
CA CYS A 257 19.19 3.80 5.47
C CYS A 257 20.58 4.35 5.19
N THR A 258 20.98 5.36 5.97
CA THR A 258 22.29 6.00 5.83
C THR A 258 23.38 5.33 6.66
N PRO A 259 24.66 5.45 6.25
CA PRO A 259 25.08 5.68 4.87
C PRO A 259 24.62 4.57 3.93
N LEU A 260 24.31 4.91 2.67
CA LEU A 260 23.92 3.93 1.66
C LEU A 260 25.02 2.87 1.45
N PRO A 261 24.65 1.58 1.30
CA PRO A 261 25.63 0.52 1.04
C PRO A 261 26.40 0.75 -0.25
N LYS A 262 27.73 0.64 -0.20
CA LYS A 262 28.62 0.83 -1.37
C LYS A 262 29.10 -0.47 -2.01
N THR A 263 28.93 -1.60 -1.33
CA THR A 263 29.42 -2.91 -1.78
C THR A 263 28.30 -3.95 -1.69
N GLN A 264 28.43 -5.03 -2.47
CA GLN A 264 27.56 -6.20 -2.38
C GLN A 264 27.43 -6.71 -0.95
N ALA A 265 28.56 -6.85 -0.24
CA ALA A 265 28.58 -7.32 1.14
C ALA A 265 27.86 -6.37 2.10
N ALA A 266 28.01 -5.05 1.94
CA ALA A 266 27.33 -4.07 2.77
C ALA A 266 25.80 -4.15 2.59
N MET A 267 25.33 -4.24 1.34
CA MET A 267 23.89 -4.35 1.06
C MET A 267 23.32 -5.67 1.62
N TYR A 268 23.99 -6.79 1.36
CA TYR A 268 23.59 -8.09 1.90
C TYR A 268 23.52 -8.09 3.44
N ASN A 269 24.54 -7.54 4.11
CA ASN A 269 24.59 -7.51 5.57
C ASN A 269 23.56 -6.56 6.20
N LEU A 270 23.23 -5.43 5.54
CA LEU A 270 22.14 -4.54 5.96
C LEU A 270 20.79 -5.24 5.94
N LEU A 271 20.48 -5.97 4.87
CA LEU A 271 19.24 -6.72 4.76
C LEU A 271 19.20 -7.90 5.74
N LEU A 272 20.29 -8.67 5.82
CA LEU A 272 20.37 -9.86 6.66
C LEU A 272 20.18 -9.56 8.15
N ARG A 273 20.82 -8.49 8.67
CA ARG A 273 20.69 -8.16 10.10
C ARG A 273 19.26 -7.74 10.47
N ASN A 274 18.59 -6.98 9.59
CA ASN A 274 17.23 -6.49 9.83
C ASN A 274 16.20 -7.60 9.65
N PHE A 275 16.41 -8.51 8.68
CA PHE A 275 15.65 -9.74 8.57
C PHE A 275 15.74 -10.59 9.84
N ASN A 276 16.94 -10.77 10.39
CA ASN A 276 17.14 -11.56 11.62
C ASN A 276 16.41 -10.97 12.84
N ASP A 277 16.21 -9.65 12.90
CA ASP A 277 15.40 -9.03 13.95
C ASP A 277 13.93 -9.46 13.91
N GLN A 278 13.38 -9.79 12.74
CA GLN A 278 12.02 -10.35 12.64
C GLN A 278 12.01 -11.87 12.73
N TYR A 279 12.96 -12.52 12.04
CA TYR A 279 13.00 -13.96 11.88
C TYR A 279 13.39 -14.71 13.16
N THR A 280 14.28 -14.14 13.98
CA THR A 280 14.84 -14.82 15.16
C THR A 280 14.50 -14.14 16.48
N ALA A 281 14.32 -12.82 16.52
CA ALA A 281 14.10 -12.14 17.79
C ALA A 281 12.66 -12.30 18.29
N GLY A 282 12.50 -12.87 19.48
CA GLY A 282 11.20 -12.95 20.17
C GLY A 282 10.21 -13.96 19.60
N ASN A 283 10.61 -14.82 18.63
CA ASN A 283 9.74 -15.79 17.97
C ASN A 283 8.45 -15.20 17.35
N ASN A 284 8.45 -13.89 17.09
CA ASN A 284 7.29 -13.15 16.64
C ASN A 284 7.08 -13.24 15.12
N ARG A 285 8.16 -13.20 14.32
CA ARG A 285 8.13 -13.31 12.85
C ARG A 285 7.16 -12.35 12.15
N ALA A 286 7.01 -11.13 12.68
CA ALA A 286 6.27 -10.09 11.99
C ALA A 286 6.81 -9.89 10.56
N PRO A 287 5.98 -9.50 9.58
CA PRO A 287 6.43 -9.40 8.20
C PRO A 287 7.64 -8.48 8.05
N PHE A 288 8.70 -8.96 7.40
CA PHE A 288 9.88 -8.15 7.12
C PHE A 288 9.69 -7.41 5.80
N GLY A 289 9.61 -6.09 5.86
CA GLY A 289 9.47 -5.24 4.68
C GLY A 289 10.83 -4.82 4.10
N ILE A 290 10.98 -4.95 2.79
CA ILE A 290 12.02 -4.31 2.01
C ILE A 290 11.33 -3.32 1.07
N PHE A 291 11.16 -2.10 1.58
CA PHE A 291 10.51 -1.01 0.88
C PHE A 291 11.59 -0.14 0.22
N THR A 292 11.55 0.05 -1.09
CA THR A 292 12.61 0.77 -1.80
C THR A 292 12.11 1.38 -3.10
N HIS A 293 12.83 2.37 -3.61
CA HIS A 293 12.71 2.79 -5.01
C HIS A 293 13.65 1.98 -5.90
N ALA A 294 13.25 1.68 -7.14
CA ALA A 294 14.13 1.00 -8.10
C ALA A 294 15.42 1.81 -8.39
N ALA A 295 15.34 3.13 -8.26
CA ALA A 295 16.48 4.04 -8.41
C ALA A 295 17.61 3.78 -7.41
N LEU A 296 17.39 3.04 -6.31
CA LEU A 296 18.48 2.61 -5.43
C LEU A 296 19.39 1.55 -6.09
N LEU A 297 18.79 0.69 -6.92
CA LEU A 297 19.41 -0.53 -7.45
C LEU A 297 19.71 -0.41 -8.95
N VAL A 298 19.03 0.50 -9.64
CA VAL A 298 19.17 0.80 -11.06
C VAL A 298 19.73 2.21 -11.22
N GLY A 299 20.90 2.33 -11.81
CA GLY A 299 21.55 3.61 -12.04
C GLY A 299 22.63 3.54 -13.11
N PRO A 300 23.37 4.64 -13.33
CA PRO A 300 24.36 4.74 -14.40
C PRO A 300 25.48 3.70 -14.27
N ASP A 301 25.87 3.07 -15.39
CA ASP A 301 26.91 2.04 -15.43
C ASP A 301 28.29 2.52 -14.94
N ASN A 302 28.54 3.83 -14.98
CA ASN A 302 29.79 4.43 -14.52
C ASN A 302 29.85 4.67 -13.00
N ILE A 303 28.78 4.35 -12.25
CA ILE A 303 28.75 4.42 -10.79
C ILE A 303 28.61 2.99 -10.25
N PRO A 304 29.72 2.33 -9.86
CA PRO A 304 29.73 0.90 -9.54
C PRO A 304 28.83 0.53 -8.35
N GLU A 305 28.56 1.48 -7.43
CA GLU A 305 27.73 1.26 -6.24
C GLU A 305 26.31 0.79 -6.58
N PHE A 306 25.73 1.15 -7.73
CA PHE A 306 24.42 0.60 -8.14
C PHE A 306 24.51 -0.90 -8.43
N GLY A 307 25.51 -1.33 -9.20
CA GLY A 307 25.75 -2.75 -9.49
C GLY A 307 26.11 -3.55 -8.25
N GLU A 308 26.87 -2.97 -7.31
CA GLU A 308 27.16 -3.55 -6.01
C GLU A 308 25.90 -3.76 -5.16
N ARG A 309 25.08 -2.71 -5.00
CA ARG A 309 23.81 -2.79 -4.25
C ARG A 309 22.88 -3.83 -4.88
N LYS A 310 22.72 -3.82 -6.20
CA LYS A 310 21.91 -4.83 -6.92
C LYS A 310 22.39 -6.25 -6.65
N ARG A 311 23.70 -6.52 -6.70
CA ARG A 311 24.25 -7.85 -6.39
C ARG A 311 24.01 -8.28 -4.95
N GLY A 312 24.15 -7.37 -3.98
CA GLY A 312 23.87 -7.66 -2.58
C GLY A 312 22.39 -7.94 -2.33
N TYR A 313 21.51 -7.21 -3.02
CA TYR A 313 20.07 -7.43 -2.99
C TYR A 313 19.70 -8.81 -3.54
N ILE A 314 20.19 -9.17 -4.74
CA ILE A 314 19.97 -10.50 -5.34
C ILE A 314 20.50 -11.62 -4.43
N GLN A 315 21.72 -11.47 -3.90
CA GLN A 315 22.30 -12.44 -2.96
C GLN A 315 21.41 -12.64 -1.74
N PHE A 316 20.79 -11.58 -1.22
CA PHE A 316 19.86 -11.68 -0.11
C PHE A 316 18.57 -12.40 -0.50
N LEU A 317 18.01 -12.13 -1.68
CA LEU A 317 16.84 -12.87 -2.17
C LEU A 317 17.12 -14.37 -2.34
N ASP A 318 18.31 -14.73 -2.82
CA ASP A 318 18.73 -16.13 -2.95
C ASP A 318 18.83 -16.82 -1.58
N TYR A 319 19.35 -16.09 -0.57
CA TYR A 319 19.33 -16.55 0.81
C TYR A 319 17.92 -16.79 1.33
N LEU A 320 16.99 -15.84 1.14
CA LEU A 320 15.59 -16.01 1.57
C LEU A 320 14.94 -17.26 0.98
N THR A 321 15.12 -17.49 -0.34
CA THR A 321 14.55 -18.66 -1.02
C THR A 321 15.21 -19.99 -0.67
N SER A 322 16.34 -19.96 0.05
CA SER A 322 16.98 -21.17 0.57
C SER A 322 16.36 -21.65 1.90
N LEU A 323 15.56 -20.80 2.56
CA LEU A 323 14.94 -21.09 3.84
C LEU A 323 13.56 -21.75 3.63
N PRO A 324 13.25 -22.86 4.34
CA PRO A 324 12.04 -23.66 4.09
C PRO A 324 10.74 -23.02 4.62
N ASP A 325 10.85 -21.98 5.43
CA ASP A 325 9.77 -21.35 6.19
C ASP A 325 9.66 -19.83 5.94
N VAL A 326 10.30 -19.35 4.87
CA VAL A 326 10.28 -17.94 4.45
C VAL A 326 9.53 -17.81 3.12
N TYR A 327 8.62 -16.84 3.06
CA TYR A 327 7.75 -16.64 1.91
C TYR A 327 7.79 -15.17 1.47
N ILE A 328 8.20 -14.95 0.22
CA ILE A 328 8.13 -13.64 -0.44
C ILE A 328 6.73 -13.49 -1.04
N VAL A 329 5.90 -12.66 -0.43
CA VAL A 329 4.48 -12.51 -0.77
C VAL A 329 4.10 -11.05 -0.97
N GLY A 330 3.10 -10.82 -1.83
CA GLY A 330 2.49 -9.50 -1.97
C GLY A 330 1.64 -9.15 -0.75
N ILE A 331 1.41 -7.86 -0.51
CA ILE A 331 0.66 -7.41 0.67
C ILE A 331 -0.79 -7.93 0.64
N SER A 332 -1.43 -8.01 -0.52
CA SER A 332 -2.76 -8.62 -0.65
C SER A 332 -2.77 -10.11 -0.28
N GLN A 333 -1.70 -10.87 -0.58
CA GLN A 333 -1.57 -12.26 -0.14
C GLN A 333 -1.33 -12.37 1.37
N ALA A 334 -0.56 -11.44 1.93
CA ALA A 334 -0.35 -11.33 3.37
C ALA A 334 -1.66 -11.02 4.09
N MET A 335 -2.49 -10.11 3.58
CA MET A 335 -3.82 -9.81 4.12
C MET A 335 -4.71 -11.06 4.18
N GLU A 336 -4.72 -11.89 3.15
CA GLU A 336 -5.48 -13.14 3.18
C GLU A 336 -4.93 -14.14 4.22
N TRP A 337 -3.61 -14.19 4.41
CA TRP A 337 -3.02 -14.95 5.52
C TRP A 337 -3.40 -14.38 6.90
N MET A 338 -3.45 -13.04 7.05
CA MET A 338 -3.88 -12.40 8.30
C MET A 338 -5.33 -12.74 8.65
N LYS A 339 -6.19 -12.87 7.65
CA LYS A 339 -7.60 -13.31 7.81
C LYS A 339 -7.70 -14.79 8.16
N GLN A 340 -6.78 -15.61 7.68
CA GLN A 340 -6.76 -17.07 7.87
C GLN A 340 -5.34 -17.56 8.24
N PRO A 341 -4.86 -17.27 9.47
CA PRO A 341 -3.50 -17.60 9.86
C PRO A 341 -3.23 -19.10 9.70
N THR A 342 -2.29 -19.42 8.83
CA THR A 342 -1.97 -20.80 8.44
C THR A 342 -0.53 -21.11 8.80
N GLY A 343 -0.31 -22.15 9.59
CA GLY A 343 1.02 -22.57 10.02
C GLY A 343 1.80 -23.30 8.93
N ILE A 344 3.12 -23.47 9.14
CA ILE A 344 4.04 -24.13 8.19
C ILE A 344 3.57 -25.53 7.76
N ALA A 345 2.90 -26.28 8.63
CA ALA A 345 2.41 -27.62 8.31
C ALA A 345 1.37 -27.64 7.18
N ASP A 346 0.58 -26.58 7.03
CA ASP A 346 -0.58 -26.52 6.11
C ASP A 346 -0.38 -25.51 4.97
N ILE A 347 0.66 -24.67 5.04
CA ILE A 347 0.89 -23.52 4.15
C ILE A 347 1.08 -23.92 2.68
N ASP A 348 1.51 -25.15 2.42
CA ASP A 348 1.68 -25.67 1.06
C ASP A 348 0.36 -25.80 0.30
N THR A 349 -0.76 -25.86 1.01
CA THR A 349 -2.12 -25.94 0.43
C THR A 349 -2.90 -24.63 0.56
N PHE A 350 -2.31 -23.60 1.15
CA PHE A 350 -2.95 -22.30 1.36
C PHE A 350 -3.21 -21.61 0.02
N GLN A 351 -4.47 -21.66 -0.42
CA GLN A 351 -4.89 -21.21 -1.75
C GLN A 351 -4.57 -19.74 -2.05
N PRO A 352 -4.71 -18.78 -1.12
CA PRO A 352 -4.40 -17.37 -1.40
C PRO A 352 -2.94 -17.11 -1.79
N TRP A 353 -2.00 -18.03 -1.49
CA TRP A 353 -0.59 -17.92 -1.89
C TRP A 353 -0.26 -18.72 -3.15
N LYS A 354 -1.24 -19.34 -3.80
CA LYS A 354 -1.06 -20.01 -5.09
C LYS A 354 -1.29 -19.04 -6.24
N GLU A 355 -0.76 -19.40 -7.41
CA GLU A 355 -0.95 -18.64 -8.64
C GLU A 355 -2.43 -18.62 -9.05
N ASP A 356 -2.93 -17.42 -9.38
CA ASP A 356 -4.22 -17.31 -10.06
C ASP A 356 -4.03 -17.47 -11.58
N VAL A 357 -4.34 -18.67 -12.05
CA VAL A 357 -4.22 -19.05 -13.46
C VAL A 357 -5.23 -18.36 -14.39
N ASN A 358 -6.20 -17.62 -13.85
CA ASN A 358 -7.26 -16.97 -14.62
C ASN A 358 -6.92 -15.54 -15.04
N ARG A 359 -5.75 -14.99 -14.69
CA ARG A 359 -5.37 -13.63 -15.09
C ARG A 359 -5.26 -13.54 -16.63
N PRO A 360 -6.04 -12.67 -17.31
CA PRO A 360 -5.96 -12.49 -18.75
C PRO A 360 -4.57 -12.04 -19.18
N ARG A 361 -3.93 -12.81 -20.06
CA ARG A 361 -2.49 -12.67 -20.37
C ARG A 361 -2.13 -11.53 -21.32
N GLN A 362 -3.10 -10.82 -21.89
CA GLN A 362 -2.84 -9.91 -23.00
C GLN A 362 -3.34 -8.48 -22.72
N CYS A 363 -2.38 -7.57 -22.75
CA CYS A 363 -2.60 -6.17 -23.04
C CYS A 363 -3.00 -6.03 -24.53
N ILE A 364 -4.27 -5.78 -24.82
CA ILE A 364 -4.80 -5.83 -26.20
C ILE A 364 -4.33 -4.64 -27.05
N PHE A 365 -4.05 -3.48 -26.44
CA PHE A 365 -3.73 -2.24 -27.16
C PHE A 365 -2.44 -1.55 -26.68
N PRO A 366 -1.26 -2.18 -26.65
CA PRO A 366 -0.05 -1.49 -26.23
C PRO A 366 0.25 -0.32 -27.19
N ARG A 367 -0.04 0.91 -26.74
CA ARG A 367 0.18 2.14 -27.51
C ARG A 367 0.90 3.15 -26.65
N ASN A 368 1.93 3.78 -27.23
CA ASN A 368 2.60 4.92 -26.64
C ASN A 368 1.84 6.18 -27.01
N CYS A 369 1.32 6.86 -26.01
CA CYS A 369 0.58 8.09 -26.10
C CYS A 369 1.50 9.23 -25.68
N ARG A 370 1.68 10.22 -26.56
CA ARG A 370 2.47 11.43 -26.31
C ARG A 370 1.51 12.58 -26.10
N TYR A 371 1.77 13.35 -25.05
CA TYR A 371 1.03 14.56 -24.70
C TYR A 371 2.04 15.67 -24.46
N GLU A 372 1.75 16.87 -24.91
CA GLU A 372 2.63 18.01 -24.72
C GLU A 372 1.83 19.29 -24.64
N ASN A 373 2.43 20.27 -23.97
CA ASN A 373 2.03 21.66 -24.07
C ASN A 373 3.30 22.54 -24.13
N SER A 374 3.16 23.86 -23.97
CA SER A 374 4.28 24.81 -24.02
C SER A 374 5.32 24.64 -22.90
N THR A 375 4.99 23.90 -21.83
CA THR A 375 5.79 23.80 -20.60
C THR A 375 6.28 22.39 -20.28
N TRP A 376 5.63 21.36 -20.81
CA TRP A 376 5.95 19.97 -20.49
C TRP A 376 5.64 19.02 -21.65
N GLU A 377 6.29 17.87 -21.62
CA GLU A 377 6.02 16.70 -22.46
C GLU A 377 5.86 15.48 -21.55
N ARG A 378 4.82 14.68 -21.80
CA ARG A 378 4.51 13.48 -21.04
C ARG A 378 4.20 12.33 -21.97
N PHE A 379 4.60 11.15 -21.52
CA PHE A 379 4.33 9.89 -22.21
C PHE A 379 3.58 8.96 -21.27
N MET A 380 2.66 8.18 -21.85
CA MET A 380 2.13 6.99 -21.20
C MET A 380 1.97 5.90 -22.24
N SER A 381 2.40 4.69 -21.89
CA SER A 381 1.97 3.50 -22.62
C SER A 381 0.70 2.99 -21.97
N SER A 382 -0.26 2.56 -22.78
CA SER A 382 -1.58 2.14 -22.31
C SER A 382 -1.97 0.82 -22.97
N CYS A 383 -2.74 -0.02 -22.27
CA CYS A 383 -3.46 -1.18 -22.80
C CYS A 383 -4.87 -0.84 -23.32
N TYR A 384 -5.20 0.45 -23.33
CA TYR A 384 -6.44 1.05 -23.80
C TYR A 384 -6.12 2.15 -24.83
N PRO A 385 -7.02 2.48 -25.79
CA PRO A 385 -6.80 3.58 -26.72
C PRO A 385 -6.37 4.89 -26.02
N CYS A 386 -5.42 5.61 -26.64
CA CYS A 386 -4.92 6.86 -26.08
C CYS A 386 -6.07 7.85 -25.86
N PRO A 387 -6.24 8.37 -24.62
CA PRO A 387 -7.21 9.43 -24.36
C PRO A 387 -6.84 10.73 -25.08
N GLN A 388 -7.80 11.66 -25.19
CA GLN A 388 -7.62 12.90 -25.94
C GLN A 388 -6.67 13.88 -25.25
N SER A 389 -6.71 13.92 -23.92
CA SER A 389 -5.81 14.73 -23.09
C SER A 389 -5.05 13.82 -22.12
N TYR A 390 -3.94 14.31 -21.57
CA TYR A 390 -3.21 13.58 -20.53
C TYR A 390 -4.11 13.42 -19.29
N PRO A 391 -4.43 12.18 -18.88
CA PRO A 391 -5.12 11.89 -17.63
C PRO A 391 -4.48 12.60 -16.42
N TRP A 392 -5.27 13.27 -15.59
CA TRP A 392 -4.76 13.97 -14.40
C TRP A 392 -5.88 14.20 -13.38
N LEU A 393 -5.58 14.88 -12.26
CA LEU A 393 -6.61 15.34 -11.33
C LEU A 393 -7.70 16.13 -12.06
N GLY A 394 -8.97 15.83 -11.75
CA GLY A 394 -10.14 16.45 -12.39
C GLY A 394 -10.46 15.93 -13.79
N ASN A 395 -9.56 15.19 -14.44
CA ASN A 395 -9.78 14.51 -15.71
C ASN A 395 -9.04 13.15 -15.73
N PRO A 396 -9.33 12.22 -14.80
CA PRO A 396 -8.52 11.02 -14.58
C PRO A 396 -8.55 10.02 -15.73
N MET A 397 -9.48 10.20 -16.68
CA MET A 397 -9.61 9.40 -17.90
C MET A 397 -9.10 10.13 -19.15
N GLY A 398 -8.70 11.40 -19.06
CA GLY A 398 -8.28 12.20 -20.21
C GLY A 398 -9.37 12.37 -21.28
N THR A 399 -10.66 12.27 -20.90
CA THR A 399 -11.81 12.32 -21.83
C THR A 399 -12.43 13.70 -21.94
N LEU A 400 -12.15 14.61 -21.01
CA LEU A 400 -12.57 16.00 -21.11
C LEU A 400 -11.56 16.75 -21.99
N LEU A 401 -12.05 17.48 -22.99
CA LEU A 401 -11.23 18.46 -23.71
C LEU A 401 -10.88 19.59 -22.73
N GLN A 402 -9.59 19.75 -22.42
CA GLN A 402 -9.13 20.95 -21.74
C GLN A 402 -9.22 22.11 -22.74
N PHE A 403 -10.02 23.13 -22.43
CA PHE A 403 -9.87 24.43 -23.06
C PHE A 403 -8.67 25.08 -22.35
N ASP A 404 -7.61 25.39 -23.09
CA ASP A 404 -6.51 26.17 -22.55
C ASP A 404 -7.08 27.50 -22.01
N GLU A 405 -6.96 27.75 -20.70
CA GLU A 405 -7.05 29.09 -20.12
C GLU A 405 -5.67 29.75 -20.10
#